data_AF-A0A4Q0ZNB9-F1
#
_entry.id   AF-A0A4Q0ZNB9-F1
#
_cell.length_a   1.000
_cell.length_b   1.000
_cell.length_c   1.000
_cell.angle_alpha   90.00
_cell.angle_beta   90.00
_cell.angle_gamma   90.00
#
_symmetry.space_group_name_H-M   'P 1'
#
loop_
_entity.id
_entity.type
_entity.pdbx_description
1 polymer ?
#
loop_
_entity_poly.entity_id
_entity_poly.type
_entity_poly.pdbx_seq_one_letter_code
_entity_poly.pdbx_strand_id
1 'polypeptide(L)'
;MNFRKFFLTVGFSGLSPKAPGTVGSFVSLILGIFLLQFLHVSTLFMLALLITVIAVKQIDIYEKEVGIHDGKEIVIDELAGMWIALSICGINPENAIYLAPLAFIFFRIFDIWKPSIIGKVDQKVKGGWGVMGDDIIAGIAGGIAAGGVYHLLEKFVL
;
A
#
# COMPACT_ATOMS: atom_id res chain seq x y z
N MET A 1 2.90 24.00 0.45
CA MET A 1 1.77 23.27 -0.17
C MET A 1 2.23 22.19 -1.16
N ASN A 2 3.13 22.47 -2.11
CA ASN A 2 3.50 21.51 -3.16
C ASN A 2 4.16 20.20 -2.68
N PHE A 3 5.08 20.25 -1.71
CA PHE A 3 5.78 19.04 -1.29
C PHE A 3 4.89 18.04 -0.53
N ARG A 4 4.04 18.51 0.39
CA ARG A 4 3.10 17.63 1.10
C ARG A 4 2.11 16.99 0.14
N LYS A 5 1.54 17.78 -0.78
CA LYS A 5 0.62 17.25 -1.78
C LYS A 5 1.32 16.21 -2.66
N PHE A 6 2.53 16.48 -3.14
CA PHE A 6 3.35 15.51 -3.88
C PHE A 6 3.57 14.21 -3.08
N PHE A 7 3.91 14.31 -1.79
CA PHE A 7 4.10 13.17 -0.91
C PHE A 7 2.82 12.35 -0.70
N LEU A 8 1.73 12.99 -0.27
CA LEU A 8 0.46 12.32 0.02
C LEU A 8 -0.20 11.71 -1.22
N THR A 9 0.02 12.30 -2.39
CA THR A 9 -0.52 11.81 -3.67
C THR A 9 0.43 10.84 -4.38
N VAL A 10 1.53 10.43 -3.75
CA VAL A 10 2.58 9.56 -4.33
C VAL A 10 2.98 10.04 -5.72
N GLY A 11 3.57 11.23 -5.77
CA GLY A 11 4.04 11.83 -7.01
C GLY A 11 2.92 12.26 -7.97
N PHE A 12 1.80 12.73 -7.43
CA PHE A 12 0.59 13.14 -8.17
C PHE A 12 -0.22 11.99 -8.80
N SER A 13 0.13 10.73 -8.53
CA SER A 13 -0.65 9.57 -8.99
C SER A 13 -2.08 9.55 -8.42
N GLY A 14 -2.24 10.00 -7.17
CA GLY A 14 -3.55 10.20 -6.54
C GLY A 14 -4.42 11.28 -7.19
N LEU A 15 -3.88 12.10 -8.10
CA LEU A 15 -4.67 13.06 -8.88
C LEU A 15 -5.26 12.46 -10.17
N SER A 16 -5.09 11.15 -10.39
CA SER A 16 -5.69 10.49 -11.55
C SER A 16 -7.22 10.71 -11.57
N PRO A 17 -7.80 11.11 -12.71
CA PRO A 17 -9.24 11.34 -12.83
C PRO A 17 -10.07 10.04 -12.70
N LYS A 18 -9.42 8.88 -12.86
CA LYS A 18 -10.05 7.57 -12.76
C LYS A 18 -9.26 6.69 -11.78
N ALA A 19 -9.97 6.14 -10.80
CA ALA A 19 -9.44 5.20 -9.81
C ALA A 19 -8.09 5.63 -9.20
N PRO A 20 -8.04 6.79 -8.50
CA PRO A 20 -6.79 7.33 -7.95
C PRO A 20 -6.06 6.33 -7.05
N GLY A 21 -6.78 5.59 -6.20
CA GLY A 21 -6.22 4.50 -5.40
C GLY A 21 -5.49 3.47 -6.26
N THR A 22 -6.16 2.89 -7.27
CA THR A 22 -5.53 1.91 -8.19
C THR A 22 -4.29 2.45 -8.90
N VAL A 23 -4.30 3.72 -9.34
CA VAL A 23 -3.12 4.33 -9.96
C VAL A 23 -2.01 4.53 -8.93
N GLY A 24 -2.37 4.96 -7.71
CA GLY A 24 -1.46 5.06 -6.57
C GLY A 24 -0.81 3.73 -6.20
N SER A 25 -1.59 2.65 -6.04
CA SER A 25 -1.05 1.32 -5.75
C SER A 25 -0.17 0.79 -6.88
N PHE A 26 -0.51 1.07 -8.15
CA PHE A 26 0.29 0.62 -9.29
C PHE A 26 1.62 1.36 -9.37
N VAL A 27 1.63 2.68 -9.16
CA VAL A 27 2.88 3.44 -9.03
C VAL A 27 3.69 2.93 -7.84
N SER A 28 3.04 2.62 -6.73
CA SER A 28 3.69 2.07 -5.53
C SER A 28 4.31 0.70 -5.77
N LEU A 29 3.65 -0.17 -6.55
CA LEU A 29 4.19 -1.44 -7.02
C LEU A 29 5.47 -1.23 -7.82
N ILE A 30 5.45 -0.34 -8.82
CA ILE A 30 6.62 -0.05 -9.67
C ILE A 30 7.78 0.48 -8.81
N LEU A 31 7.51 1.42 -7.91
CA LEU A 31 8.52 1.96 -6.99
C LEU A 31 9.09 0.87 -6.08
N GLY A 32 8.23 0.01 -5.53
CA GLY A 32 8.64 -1.09 -4.66
C GLY A 32 9.56 -2.08 -5.38
N ILE A 33 9.17 -2.53 -6.57
CA ILE A 33 9.99 -3.44 -7.39
C ILE A 33 11.31 -2.80 -7.80
N PHE A 34 11.31 -1.52 -8.17
CA PHE A 34 12.54 -0.78 -8.48
C PHE A 34 13.47 -0.71 -7.26
N LEU A 35 12.95 -0.37 -6.08
CA LEU A 35 13.75 -0.29 -4.85
C LEU A 35 14.32 -1.66 -4.44
N LEU A 36 13.59 -2.75 -4.66
CA LEU A 36 14.07 -4.11 -4.36
C LEU A 36 15.25 -4.56 -5.24
N GLN A 37 15.58 -3.84 -6.31
CA GLN A 37 16.83 -4.07 -7.05
C GLN A 37 18.07 -3.63 -6.26
N PHE A 38 17.88 -2.73 -5.29
CA PHE A 38 18.97 -2.12 -4.51
C PHE A 38 18.86 -2.41 -3.00
N LEU A 39 17.67 -2.76 -2.52
CA LEU A 39 17.34 -2.91 -1.12
C LEU A 39 16.82 -4.31 -0.81
N HIS A 40 17.09 -4.78 0.40
CA HIS A 40 16.49 -6.01 0.91
C HIS A 40 15.00 -5.80 1.26
N VAL A 41 14.20 -6.87 1.17
CA VAL A 41 12.75 -6.84 1.48
C VAL A 41 12.44 -6.32 2.88
N SER A 42 13.31 -6.59 3.86
CA SER A 42 13.18 -6.06 5.23
C SER A 42 13.38 -4.55 5.28
N THR A 43 14.24 -3.99 4.44
CA THR A 43 14.46 -2.54 4.35
C THR A 43 13.24 -1.87 3.73
N LEU A 44 12.65 -2.46 2.69
CA LEU A 44 11.39 -1.97 2.11
C LEU A 44 10.26 -1.95 3.15
N PHE A 45 10.17 -3.00 3.97
CA PHE A 45 9.20 -3.09 5.06
C PHE A 45 9.39 -1.97 6.10
N MET A 46 10.64 -1.75 6.53
CA MET A 46 10.97 -0.67 7.47
C MET A 46 10.70 0.72 6.89
N LEU A 47 10.92 0.91 5.59
CA LEU A 47 10.56 2.15 4.91
C LEU A 47 9.05 2.38 4.88
N ALA A 48 8.24 1.35 4.63
CA ALA A 48 6.78 1.45 4.66
C ALA A 48 6.28 1.87 6.06
N LEU A 49 6.86 1.30 7.13
CA LEU A 49 6.54 1.69 8.51
C LEU A 49 6.97 3.13 8.83
N LEU A 50 8.15 3.54 8.38
CA LEU A 50 8.63 4.92 8.56
C LEU A 50 7.73 5.92 7.84
N ILE A 51 7.38 5.63 6.58
CA ILE A 51 6.46 6.43 5.77
C ILE A 51 5.12 6.54 6.46
N THR A 52 4.60 5.43 7.01
CA THR A 52 3.36 5.42 7.79
C THR A 52 3.39 6.44 8.93
N VAL A 53 4.41 6.39 9.78
CA VAL A 53 4.51 7.28 10.95
C VAL A 53 4.57 8.75 10.53
N ILE A 54 5.26 9.06 9.43
CA ILE A 54 5.34 10.42 8.89
C ILE A 54 3.99 10.83 8.26
N ALA A 55 3.38 9.93 7.48
CA ALA A 55 2.16 10.17 6.73
C ALA A 55 0.98 10.48 7.64
N VAL A 56 0.81 9.77 8.75
CA VAL A 56 -0.27 10.02 9.73
C VAL A 56 -0.35 11.51 10.11
N LYS A 57 0.79 12.09 10.50
CA LYS A 57 0.85 13.51 10.88
C LYS A 57 0.61 14.43 9.69
N GLN A 58 1.10 14.08 8.50
CA GLN A 58 0.91 14.91 7.30
C GLN A 58 -0.54 14.89 6.81
N ILE A 59 -1.24 13.75 6.89
CA ILE A 59 -2.66 13.61 6.56
C ILE A 59 -3.47 14.52 7.47
N ASP A 60 -3.29 14.43 8.80
CA ASP A 60 -4.03 15.27 9.75
C ASP A 60 -3.87 16.77 9.50
N ILE A 61 -2.67 17.20 9.11
CA ILE A 61 -2.41 18.61 8.77
C ILE A 61 -3.05 18.97 7.44
N TYR A 62 -2.93 18.10 6.43
CA TYR A 62 -3.49 18.33 5.11
C TYR A 62 -5.02 18.45 5.15
N GLU A 63 -5.71 17.50 5.79
CA GLU A 63 -7.16 17.53 5.92
C GLU A 63 -7.67 18.82 6.58
N LYS A 64 -6.97 19.31 7.60
CA LYS A 64 -7.29 20.58 8.25
C LYS A 64 -7.11 21.79 7.33
N GLU A 65 -6.10 21.76 6.45
CA GLU A 65 -5.83 22.85 5.50
C GLU A 65 -6.84 22.88 4.35
N VAL A 66 -7.22 21.72 3.80
CA VAL A 66 -8.19 21.64 2.70
C VAL A 66 -9.65 21.62 3.17
N GLY A 67 -9.90 21.36 4.45
CA GLY A 67 -11.25 21.26 5.01
C GLY A 67 -12.03 20.02 4.50
N ILE A 68 -11.33 19.08 3.89
CA ILE A 68 -11.88 17.83 3.36
C ILE A 68 -11.21 16.69 4.14
N HIS A 69 -12.04 15.90 4.82
CA HIS A 69 -11.60 14.65 5.46
C HIS A 69 -11.60 13.52 4.43
N ASP A 70 -10.60 12.65 4.52
CA ASP A 70 -10.47 11.44 3.70
C ASP A 70 -10.53 11.73 2.19
N GLY A 71 -9.65 12.64 1.75
CA GLY A 71 -9.56 13.01 0.35
C GLY A 71 -9.05 11.86 -0.49
N LYS A 72 -9.83 11.43 -1.50
CA LYS A 72 -9.48 10.35 -2.46
C LYS A 72 -8.15 10.50 -3.21
N GLU A 73 -7.53 11.68 -3.12
CA GLU A 73 -6.22 11.98 -3.70
C GLU A 73 -5.05 11.58 -2.79
N ILE A 74 -5.31 11.34 -1.51
CA ILE A 74 -4.35 10.76 -0.57
C ILE A 74 -4.25 9.27 -0.93
N VAL A 75 -3.07 8.85 -1.38
CA VAL A 75 -2.77 7.47 -1.81
C VAL A 75 -1.42 7.01 -1.23
N ILE A 76 -0.98 7.62 -0.12
CA ILE A 76 0.28 7.27 0.55
C ILE A 76 0.13 6.05 1.46
N ASP A 77 -1.10 5.83 1.94
CA ASP A 77 -1.64 4.60 2.51
C ASP A 77 -1.50 3.43 1.54
N GLU A 78 -1.91 3.61 0.28
CA GLU A 78 -1.77 2.64 -0.80
C GLU A 78 -0.30 2.25 -1.03
N LEU A 79 0.61 3.22 -0.90
CA LEU A 79 2.05 2.97 -1.01
C LEU A 79 2.56 2.11 0.13
N ALA A 80 2.20 2.47 1.37
CA ALA A 80 2.61 1.72 2.54
C ALA A 80 2.05 0.29 2.52
N GLY A 81 0.76 0.12 2.21
CA GLY A 81 0.09 -1.17 2.10
C GLY A 81 0.71 -2.06 1.03
N MET A 82 0.92 -1.53 -0.18
CA MET A 82 1.54 -2.27 -1.28
C MET A 82 2.98 -2.69 -0.96
N TRP A 83 3.78 -1.83 -0.33
CA TRP A 83 5.15 -2.17 0.06
C TRP A 83 5.20 -3.25 1.15
N ILE A 84 4.27 -3.19 2.11
CA ILE A 84 4.11 -4.23 3.12
C ILE A 84 3.73 -5.57 2.46
N ALA A 85 2.81 -5.56 1.50
CA ALA A 85 2.42 -6.76 0.75
C ALA A 85 3.62 -7.38 0.02
N LEU A 86 4.42 -6.57 -0.69
CA LEU A 86 5.64 -7.03 -1.36
C LEU A 86 6.66 -7.61 -0.37
N SER A 87 6.86 -6.96 0.77
CA SER A 87 7.80 -7.43 1.79
C SER A 87 7.39 -8.74 2.44
N ILE A 88 6.09 -9.02 2.56
CA ILE A 88 5.57 -10.22 3.25
C ILE A 88 5.42 -11.41 2.29
N CYS A 89 5.16 -11.18 1.00
CA CYS A 89 4.86 -12.26 0.06
C CYS A 89 6.06 -13.15 -0.32
N GLY A 90 7.27 -12.84 0.17
CA GLY A 90 8.49 -13.62 -0.10
C GLY A 90 9.10 -13.34 -1.48
N ILE A 91 8.90 -12.13 -2.01
CA ILE A 91 9.39 -11.74 -3.32
C ILE A 91 10.92 -11.71 -3.39
N ASN A 92 11.46 -12.21 -4.49
CA ASN A 92 12.87 -12.18 -4.87
C ASN A 92 12.99 -12.03 -6.40
N PRO A 93 14.20 -11.81 -6.96
CA PRO A 93 14.36 -11.61 -8.40
C PRO A 93 13.85 -12.76 -9.28
N GLU A 94 13.88 -13.99 -8.80
CA GLU A 94 13.50 -15.20 -9.57
C GLU A 94 11.98 -15.35 -9.68
N ASN A 95 11.26 -14.96 -8.62
CA ASN A 95 9.80 -15.12 -8.54
C ASN A 95 9.01 -13.81 -8.70
N ALA A 96 9.69 -12.67 -8.84
CA ALA A 96 9.06 -11.35 -8.92
C ALA A 96 8.00 -11.23 -10.02
N ILE A 97 8.19 -11.90 -11.16
CA ILE A 97 7.24 -11.90 -12.27
C ILE A 97 5.88 -12.50 -11.90
N TYR A 98 5.85 -13.43 -10.94
CA TYR A 98 4.62 -14.05 -10.42
C TYR A 98 4.10 -13.33 -9.18
N LEU A 99 4.99 -13.02 -8.23
CA LEU A 99 4.60 -12.46 -6.94
C LEU A 99 4.20 -10.98 -7.02
N ALA A 100 4.78 -10.18 -7.92
CA ALA A 100 4.42 -8.76 -8.03
C ALA A 100 2.95 -8.57 -8.48
N PRO A 101 2.47 -9.25 -9.55
CA PRO A 101 1.05 -9.21 -9.91
C PRO A 101 0.13 -9.79 -8.83
N LEU A 102 0.50 -10.92 -8.21
CA LEU A 102 -0.30 -11.54 -7.15
C LEU A 102 -0.44 -10.62 -5.94
N ALA A 103 0.67 -10.03 -5.47
CA ALA A 103 0.67 -9.08 -4.36
C ALA A 103 -0.24 -7.87 -4.67
N PHE A 104 -0.15 -7.32 -5.88
CA PHE A 104 -1.00 -6.21 -6.31
C PHE A 104 -2.49 -6.59 -6.29
N ILE A 105 -2.84 -7.73 -6.90
CA ILE A 105 -4.23 -8.19 -6.98
C ILE A 105 -4.79 -8.43 -5.57
N PHE A 106 -4.08 -9.19 -4.73
CA PHE A 106 -4.58 -9.50 -3.40
C PHE A 106 -4.66 -8.26 -2.51
N PHE A 107 -3.66 -7.37 -2.56
CA PHE A 107 -3.70 -6.10 -1.85
C PHE A 107 -4.95 -5.29 -2.23
N ARG A 108 -5.19 -5.07 -3.54
CA ARG A 108 -6.39 -4.32 -4.00
C ARG A 108 -7.69 -5.00 -3.59
N ILE A 109 -7.76 -6.34 -3.61
CA ILE A 109 -8.93 -7.07 -3.14
C ILE A 109 -9.20 -6.74 -1.66
N PHE A 110 -8.18 -6.80 -0.81
CA PHE A 110 -8.36 -6.55 0.62
C PHE A 110 -8.60 -5.08 0.96
N ASP A 111 -7.95 -4.15 0.26
CA ASP A 111 -8.18 -2.72 0.45
C ASP A 111 -9.58 -2.29 -0.02
N ILE A 112 -10.04 -2.76 -1.18
CA ILE A 112 -11.38 -2.38 -1.68
C ILE A 112 -12.50 -3.06 -0.87
N TRP A 113 -12.31 -4.33 -0.50
CA TRP A 113 -13.36 -5.10 0.19
C TRP A 113 -13.40 -4.86 1.70
N LYS A 114 -12.27 -4.49 2.31
CA LYS A 114 -12.09 -4.24 3.76
C LYS A 114 -12.73 -5.28 4.68
N PRO A 115 -12.46 -6.59 4.53
CA PRO A 115 -13.09 -7.61 5.37
C PRO A 115 -12.68 -7.52 6.85
N SER A 116 -13.64 -7.80 7.73
CA SER A 116 -13.43 -8.07 9.17
C SER A 116 -12.72 -6.94 9.94
N ILE A 117 -11.43 -7.10 10.24
CA ILE A 117 -10.65 -6.15 11.08
C ILE A 117 -10.35 -4.88 10.29
N ILE A 118 -10.13 -4.99 8.97
CA ILE A 118 -9.82 -3.85 8.10
C ILE A 118 -10.97 -2.83 8.17
N GLY A 119 -12.21 -3.27 7.92
CA GLY A 119 -13.39 -2.41 8.03
C GLY A 119 -13.68 -1.90 9.45
N LYS A 120 -13.24 -2.61 10.51
CA LYS A 120 -13.37 -2.12 11.89
C LYS A 120 -12.40 -0.98 12.21
N VAL A 121 -11.18 -1.03 11.67
CA VAL A 121 -10.18 0.02 11.85
C VAL A 121 -10.60 1.28 11.09
N ASP A 122 -10.97 1.12 9.81
CA ASP A 122 -11.53 2.16 8.95
C ASP A 122 -12.70 2.91 9.61
N GLN A 123 -13.63 2.19 10.27
CA GLN A 123 -14.79 2.82 10.92
C GLN A 123 -14.51 3.47 12.28
N LYS A 124 -13.54 2.95 13.06
CA LYS A 124 -13.37 3.34 14.48
C LYS A 124 -12.19 4.26 14.72
N VAL A 125 -11.18 4.22 13.86
CA VAL A 125 -9.97 5.04 14.00
C VAL A 125 -10.10 6.22 13.05
N LYS A 126 -9.93 7.44 13.58
CA LYS A 126 -10.08 8.68 12.80
C LYS A 126 -8.73 9.35 12.55
N GLY A 127 -8.69 10.22 11.54
CA GLY A 127 -7.49 10.93 11.12
C GLY A 127 -6.52 10.01 10.39
N GLY A 128 -5.26 10.44 10.31
CA GLY A 128 -4.23 9.73 9.54
C GLY A 128 -4.00 8.27 9.97
N TRP A 129 -4.28 7.91 11.22
CA TRP A 129 -4.20 6.51 11.67
C TRP A 129 -5.32 5.63 11.12
N GLY A 130 -6.49 6.20 10.84
CA GLY A 130 -7.58 5.48 10.17
C GLY A 130 -7.19 5.21 8.73
N VAL A 131 -6.80 6.27 8.02
CA VAL A 131 -6.40 6.26 6.60
C VAL A 131 -5.21 5.35 6.33
N MET A 132 -4.17 5.36 7.17
CA MET A 132 -3.02 4.47 6.96
C MET A 132 -3.30 3.03 7.44
N GLY A 133 -4.13 2.87 8.46
CA GLY A 133 -4.19 1.66 9.27
C GLY A 133 -4.88 0.48 8.56
N ASP A 134 -5.95 0.76 7.84
CA ASP A 134 -6.67 -0.24 7.05
C ASP A 134 -5.84 -0.78 5.88
N ASP A 135 -5.15 0.09 5.14
CA ASP A 135 -4.24 -0.28 4.04
C ASP A 135 -3.03 -1.09 4.50
N ILE A 136 -2.50 -0.80 5.69
CA ILE A 136 -1.44 -1.62 6.31
C ILE A 136 -1.94 -3.04 6.57
N ILE A 137 -3.16 -3.18 7.11
CA ILE A 137 -3.74 -4.49 7.40
C ILE A 137 -4.07 -5.22 6.09
N ALA A 138 -4.59 -4.50 5.09
CA ALA A 138 -4.81 -5.02 3.74
C ALA A 138 -3.49 -5.48 3.10
N GLY A 139 -2.39 -4.74 3.29
CA GLY A 139 -1.05 -5.09 2.86
C GLY A 139 -0.54 -6.39 3.49
N ILE A 140 -0.73 -6.56 4.81
CA ILE A 140 -0.36 -7.80 5.51
C ILE A 140 -1.16 -8.98 4.97
N ALA A 141 -2.49 -8.85 4.90
CA ALA A 141 -3.37 -9.90 4.38
C ALA A 141 -3.05 -10.24 2.91
N GLY A 142 -2.79 -9.21 2.10
CA GLY A 142 -2.44 -9.32 0.69
C GLY A 142 -1.11 -10.04 0.48
N GLY A 143 -0.09 -9.69 1.25
CA GLY A 143 1.21 -10.34 1.20
C GLY A 143 1.14 -11.83 1.58
N ILE A 144 0.42 -12.16 2.65
CA ILE A 144 0.22 -13.56 3.08
C ILE A 144 -0.53 -14.35 1.99
N ALA A 145 -1.61 -13.80 1.44
CA ALA A 145 -2.39 -14.46 0.40
C ALA A 145 -1.57 -14.67 -0.88
N ALA A 146 -0.83 -13.66 -1.32
CA ALA A 146 0.02 -13.74 -2.50
C ALA A 146 1.12 -14.80 -2.34
N GLY A 147 1.83 -14.79 -1.22
CA GLY A 147 2.87 -15.79 -0.93
C GLY A 147 2.31 -17.20 -0.81
N GLY A 148 1.16 -17.36 -0.12
CA GLY A 148 0.49 -18.65 0.01
C GLY A 148 0.01 -19.22 -1.32
N VAL A 149 -0.57 -18.38 -2.18
CA VAL A 149 -1.00 -18.81 -3.53
C VAL A 149 0.20 -19.15 -4.41
N TYR A 150 1.26 -18.34 -4.38
CA TYR A 150 2.47 -18.65 -5.13
C TYR A 150 3.08 -19.99 -4.70
N HIS A 151 3.15 -20.27 -3.39
CA HIS A 151 3.65 -21.54 -2.88
C HIS A 151 2.80 -22.74 -3.35
N LEU A 152 1.47 -22.58 -3.45
CA LEU A 152 0.60 -23.61 -4.00
C LEU A 152 0.82 -23.80 -5.51
N LEU A 153 1.00 -22.72 -6.27
CA LEU A 153 1.31 -22.78 -7.70
C LEU A 153 2.65 -23.48 -7.95
N GLU A 154 3.68 -23.12 -7.18
CA GLU A 154 5.00 -23.74 -7.25
C GLU A 154 4.96 -25.24 -6.96
N LYS A 155 4.14 -25.66 -5.98
CA LYS A 155 4.08 -27.07 -5.57
C LYS A 155 3.30 -27.97 -6.53
N PHE A 156 2.28 -27.43 -7.21
CA PHE A 156 1.29 -28.24 -7.94
C PHE A 156 1.19 -27.93 -9.43
N VAL A 157 1.80 -26.85 -9.92
CA VAL A 157 1.64 -26.38 -11.31
C VAL A 157 2.98 -26.15 -12.00
N LEU A 158 3.93 -25.49 -11.33
CA LEU A 158 5.29 -25.24 -11.84
C LEU A 158 6.23 -26.40 -11.54
#